data_AF-A0A3R6FJ41-F1
#
_entry.id   AF-A0A3R6FJ41-F1
#
_cell.length_a   1.000
_cell.length_b   1.000
_cell.length_c   1.000
_cell.angle_alpha   90.00
_cell.angle_beta   90.00
_cell.angle_gamma   90.00
#
_symmetry.space_group_name_H-M   'P 1'
#
loop_
_entity.id
_entity.type
_entity.pdbx_description
1 polymer ?
#
loop_
_entity_poly.entity_id
_entity_poly.type
_entity_poly.pdbx_seq_one_letter_code
_entity_poly.pdbx_strand_id
1 'polypeptide(L)' 'MKKSEQVSEKTPTANRQYKDTVFRMLFSEKENLLSLYNAVTESHYQNAEALKIVTLENAIYMGMKNDLAFMLETNIYL' A
#
# COMPACT_ATOMS: atom_id res chain seq x y z
N MET A 1 -24.53 10.22 -46.31
CA MET A 1 -23.88 9.07 -45.64
C MET A 1 -23.48 9.48 -44.23
N LYS A 2 -24.00 8.79 -43.19
CA LYS A 2 -23.65 9.06 -41.79
C LYS A 2 -22.33 8.36 -41.47
N LYS A 3 -21.32 9.11 -40.98
CA LYS A 3 -20.04 8.57 -40.52
C LYS A 3 -20.25 8.04 -39.09
N SER A 4 -20.17 6.73 -38.91
CA SER A 4 -20.21 6.10 -37.60
C SER A 4 -18.89 6.35 -36.86
N GLU A 5 -18.94 7.09 -35.76
CA GLU A 5 -17.84 7.20 -34.82
C GLU A 5 -17.71 5.86 -34.06
N GLN A 6 -16.61 5.16 -34.35
CA GLN A 6 -16.21 3.96 -33.62
C GLN A 6 -15.76 4.39 -32.22
N VAL A 7 -16.60 4.17 -31.22
CA VAL A 7 -16.23 4.30 -29.80
C VAL A 7 -15.27 3.16 -29.48
N SER A 8 -13.97 3.45 -29.46
CA SER A 8 -12.97 2.53 -28.95
C SER A 8 -13.21 2.36 -27.44
N GLU A 9 -13.77 1.22 -27.04
CA GLU A 9 -13.80 0.79 -25.64
C GLU A 9 -12.35 0.64 -25.17
N LYS A 10 -11.80 1.70 -24.60
CA LYS A 10 -10.53 1.64 -23.88
C LYS A 10 -10.80 0.85 -22.61
N THR A 11 -10.43 -0.43 -22.59
CA THR A 11 -10.35 -1.21 -21.36
C THR A 11 -9.47 -0.41 -20.38
N PRO A 12 -9.96 -0.04 -19.19
CA PRO A 12 -9.18 0.77 -18.27
C PRO A 12 -7.92 0.01 -17.88
N THR A 13 -6.77 0.45 -18.40
CA THR A 13 -5.46 -0.07 -18.00
C THR A 13 -5.17 0.42 -16.60
N ALA A 14 -5.04 -0.50 -15.65
CA ALA A 14 -4.72 -0.17 -14.27
C ALA A 14 -3.38 0.59 -14.21
N ASN A 15 -3.43 1.87 -13.81
CA ASN A 15 -2.22 2.61 -13.48
C ASN A 15 -1.69 2.08 -12.15
N ARG A 16 -0.74 1.14 -12.22
CA ARG A 16 -0.18 0.45 -11.05
C ARG A 16 0.53 1.42 -10.09
N GLN A 17 1.05 2.55 -10.58
CA GLN A 17 1.66 3.57 -9.73
C GLN A 17 0.61 4.25 -8.83
N TYR A 18 -0.62 4.45 -9.30
CA TYR A 18 -1.63 5.22 -8.57
C TYR A 18 -2.26 4.44 -7.40
N LYS A 19 -2.36 3.11 -7.52
CA LYS A 19 -2.90 2.24 -6.45
C LYS A 19 -1.96 2.14 -5.26
N ASP A 20 -0.65 2.02 -5.52
CA ASP A 20 0.38 2.00 -4.50
C ASP A 20 0.39 3.34 -3.73
N THR A 21 0.21 4.46 -4.42
CA THR A 21 0.07 5.78 -3.78
C THR A 21 -1.09 5.85 -2.80
N VAL A 22 -2.29 5.37 -3.14
CA VAL A 22 -3.46 5.47 -2.25
C VAL A 22 -3.30 4.59 -1.01
N PHE A 23 -2.78 3.36 -1.17
CA PHE A 23 -2.52 2.48 -0.03
C PHE A 23 -1.49 3.10 0.92
N ARG A 24 -0.37 3.60 0.37
CA ARG A 24 0.64 4.32 1.13
C ARG A 24 0.10 5.58 1.80
N MET A 25 -0.80 6.33 1.14
CA MET A 25 -1.43 7.52 1.73
C MET A 25 -2.37 7.17 2.90
N LEU A 26 -3.11 6.07 2.81
CA LEU A 26 -4.04 5.67 3.88
C LEU A 26 -3.30 5.11 5.10
N PHE A 27 -2.20 4.38 4.87
CA PHE A 27 -1.48 3.66 5.91
C PHE A 27 -0.10 4.27 6.24
N SER A 28 0.17 5.51 5.80
CA SER A 28 1.36 6.27 6.24
C SER A 28 1.30 6.67 7.71
N GLU A 29 0.08 6.80 8.25
CA GLU A 29 -0.15 7.10 9.66
C GLU A 29 -0.10 5.82 10.50
N LYS A 30 0.62 5.86 11.63
CA LYS A 30 0.89 4.67 12.45
C LYS A 30 -0.40 4.05 13.01
N GLU A 31 -1.40 4.85 13.33
CA GLU A 31 -2.69 4.41 13.87
C GLU A 31 -3.48 3.60 12.83
N ASN A 32 -3.49 4.08 11.59
CA ASN A 32 -4.14 3.39 10.48
C ASN A 32 -3.42 2.08 10.16
N LEU A 33 -2.08 2.11 10.20
CA LEU A 33 -1.26 0.93 10.00
C LEU A 33 -1.47 -0.12 11.11
N LEU A 34 -1.55 0.32 12.37
CA LEU A 34 -1.85 -0.57 13.50
C LEU A 34 -3.24 -1.19 13.39
N SER A 35 -4.22 -0.40 12.96
CA SER A 35 -5.59 -0.88 12.72
C SER A 35 -5.63 -1.96 11.65
N LEU A 36 -4.93 -1.75 10.52
CA LEU A 36 -4.80 -2.74 9.46
C LEU A 36 -4.11 -4.02 9.96
N TYR A 37 -2.99 -3.89 10.66
CA TYR A 37 -2.25 -5.02 11.20
C TYR A 37 -3.11 -5.86 12.15
N ASN A 38 -3.81 -5.20 13.08
CA ASN A 38 -4.73 -5.86 14.01
C ASN A 38 -5.86 -6.60 13.28
N ALA A 39 -6.45 -5.98 12.25
CA ALA A 39 -7.53 -6.59 11.48
C ALA A 39 -7.08 -7.84 10.70
N VAL A 40 -5.86 -7.82 10.17
CA VAL A 40 -5.32 -8.93 9.36
C VAL A 40 -4.80 -10.09 10.23
N THR A 41 -4.21 -9.77 11.38
CA THR A 41 -3.59 -10.79 12.26
C THR A 41 -4.48 -11.22 13.42
N GLU A 42 -5.70 -10.68 13.49
CA GLU A 42 -6.64 -10.87 14.62
C GLU A 42 -6.03 -10.47 15.97
N SER A 43 -5.09 -9.52 15.97
CA SER A 43 -4.45 -8.98 17.18
C SER A 43 -5.12 -7.71 17.70
N HIS A 44 -4.71 -7.26 18.88
CA HIS A 44 -5.32 -6.11 19.57
C HIS A 44 -4.31 -5.14 20.17
N TYR A 45 -3.22 -4.84 19.44
CA TYR A 45 -2.25 -3.83 19.86
C TYR A 45 -2.89 -2.44 19.93
N GLN A 46 -2.54 -1.66 20.95
CA GLN A 46 -3.10 -0.32 21.19
C GLN A 46 -2.09 0.82 21.06
N ASN A 47 -0.80 0.50 21.06
CA ASN A 47 0.27 1.48 21.03
C ASN A 47 0.85 1.63 19.62
N ALA A 48 0.35 2.61 18.86
CA ALA A 48 0.83 2.92 17.53
C ALA A 48 2.29 3.39 17.53
N GLU A 49 2.77 4.00 18.62
CA GLU A 49 4.16 4.45 18.72
C GLU A 49 5.18 3.32 18.77
N ALA A 50 4.75 2.09 19.09
CA ALA A 50 5.59 0.90 18.99
C ALA A 50 5.92 0.54 17.52
N LEU A 51 5.18 1.08 16.55
CA LEU A 51 5.45 0.89 15.14
C LEU A 51 6.56 1.83 14.66
N LYS A 52 7.50 1.25 13.93
CA LYS A 52 8.52 1.99 13.18
C LYS A 52 8.36 1.70 11.69
N ILE A 53 7.88 2.68 10.93
CA ILE A 53 7.83 2.58 9.47
C ILE A 53 9.28 2.60 8.95
N VAL A 54 9.66 1.57 8.20
CA VAL A 54 11.02 1.37 7.66
C VAL A 54 11.03 1.27 6.13
N THR A 55 9.91 1.58 5.48
CA THR A 55 9.81 1.65 4.03
C THR A 55 10.85 2.60 3.46
N LEU A 56 11.84 2.07 2.76
CA LEU A 56 12.85 2.87 2.07
C LEU A 56 12.26 3.37 0.74
N GLU A 57 12.40 4.67 0.45
CA GLU A 57 11.82 5.31 -0.74
C GLU A 57 12.31 4.73 -2.09
N ASN A 58 13.42 3.98 -2.09
CA ASN A 58 14.00 3.33 -3.27
C ASN A 58 14.59 1.93 -3.00
N ALA A 59 14.19 1.23 -1.93
CA ALA A 59 14.74 -0.10 -1.70
C ALA A 59 14.01 -1.16 -2.52
N ILE A 60 14.77 -1.77 -3.41
CA ILE A 60 14.45 -3.05 -4.01
C ILE A 60 14.82 -4.11 -2.97
N TYR A 61 13.86 -4.58 -2.18
CA TYR A 61 14.09 -5.79 -1.38
C TYR A 61 13.76 -6.99 -2.27
N MET A 62 14.76 -7.84 -2.51
CA MET A 62 14.65 -9.08 -3.31
C MET A 62 13.95 -8.93 -4.69
N GLY A 63 14.23 -7.85 -5.43
CA GLY A 63 13.71 -7.67 -6.79
C GLY A 63 12.28 -7.10 -6.88
N MET A 64 11.62 -6.82 -5.74
CA MET A 64 10.34 -6.12 -5.68
C MET A 64 10.56 -4.66 -5.25
N LYS A 65 9.85 -3.70 -5.87
CA LYS A 65 9.68 -2.39 -5.23
C LYS A 65 8.93 -2.64 -3.92
N ASN A 66 9.46 -2.16 -2.80
CA ASN A 66 8.83 -2.43 -1.52
C ASN A 66 7.62 -1.51 -1.32
N ASP A 67 6.46 -2.11 -1.09
CA ASP A 67 5.30 -1.41 -0.58
C ASP A 67 5.51 -1.17 0.94
N LEU A 68 4.51 -0.63 1.64
CA LEU A 68 4.67 -0.13 3.01
C LEU A 68 5.19 -1.20 4.02
N ALA A 69 6.43 -1.01 4.50
CA ALA A 69 7.11 -1.88 5.46
C ALA A 69 7.26 -1.22 6.84
N PHE A 70 7.08 -2.01 7.89
CA PHE A 70 7.19 -1.53 9.26
C PHE A 70 7.74 -2.59 10.22
N MET A 71 8.26 -2.13 11.35
CA MET A 71 8.66 -2.96 12.47
C MET A 71 7.69 -2.80 13.62
N LEU A 72 7.39 -3.91 14.30
CA LEU A 72 6.72 -3.96 15.58
C LEU A 72 7.58 -4.80 16.52
N GLU A 73 8.03 -4.19 17.61
CA GLU A 73 9.04 -4.77 18.53
C GLU A 73 10.37 -5.06 17.81
N THR A 74 10.74 -6.34 17.66
CA THR A 74 11.96 -6.80 16.96
C THR A 74 11.66 -7.48 15.62
N ASN A 75 10.39 -7.55 15.23
CA ASN A 75 9.93 -8.21 14.01
C ASN A 75 9.72 -7.21 12.87
N ILE A 76 10.00 -7.64 11.63
CA ILE A 76 9.78 -6.87 10.40
C ILE A 76 8.60 -7.46 9.64
N TYR A 77 7.69 -6.59 9.18
CA TYR A 77 6.52 -6.94 8.39
C TYR A 77 6.55 -6.21 7.04
N LEU A 78 6.11 -6.90 5.98
CA LEU A 78 6.07 -6.45 4.59
C LEU A 78 4.65 -6.59 4.03
#